data_AF-A0A7W6NW19-F1
#
_entry.id   AF-A0A7W6NW19-F1
#
_cell.length_a   1.000
_cell.length_b   1.000
_cell.length_c   1.000
_cell.angle_alpha   90.00
_cell.angle_beta   90.00
_cell.angle_gamma   90.00
#
_symmetry.space_group_name_H-M   'P 1'
#
loop_
_entity.id
_entity.type
_entity.pdbx_description
1 polymer ?
#
loop_
_entity_poly.entity_id
_entity_poly.type
_entity_poly.pdbx_seq_one_letter_code
_entity_poly.pdbx_strand_id
1 'polypeptide(L)'
;MAEAVMPAAATRATATFDARWKRHAAILAAVWVALLAVFHRDTADLATIYWTNTTFGHCLFIAPVIAWLVWQRRVELSEVAPQGWWPGLAIVACGGLGWMIGDAAGVALFRHAGLVLMLQGAVVSVLGPNVARALLFPLCYMAFLVPFGDFLEGPLQDITITMIMPMLHAFGVPASVDGVLITTSNGYFEVAEACSGAKFVIAMIAFGVLVANVCYVSWQRRAAFMVAAIVVPILANGLRAFGTIYAAWWTSVEAATGFDHIVYGWVFFAIVMAAVLAIGWKWFDRDPDARWFDPAKLQAAPAKRLDAPIAAVLVLLVASLFLGWSSLNDARASKLPAQIALPEVPGWHRVPAATRAPWSPNYPGADHVLVGRYADDNGRSVDLAVAVYATQHEGRELVGFGIGAIRENDRWVKIEDLGPVRRGAALRMTGPGRVEREVVTWYRIGGVLTGSEKRVKLETLKTKLLGGNQAGVAVLLSAEQGGDKGAHAAIQDFLGALGPVEGLADRMTGTR
;
A
#
# COMPACT_ATOMS: atom_id res chain seq x y z
N MET A 1 47.56 53.82 13.42
CA MET A 1 47.21 53.25 12.09
C MET A 1 47.09 51.76 12.27
N ALA A 2 45.87 51.27 12.41
CA ALA A 2 45.55 49.85 12.36
C ALA A 2 44.44 49.71 11.32
N GLU A 3 44.84 49.34 10.11
CA GLU A 3 43.93 49.06 9.01
C GLU A 3 43.12 47.82 9.37
N ALA A 4 41.85 48.01 9.69
CA ALA A 4 40.90 46.92 9.80
C ALA A 4 40.66 46.37 8.39
N VAL A 5 41.32 45.26 8.08
CA VAL A 5 41.01 44.45 6.89
C VAL A 5 39.61 43.89 7.08
N MET A 6 38.63 44.53 6.44
CA MET A 6 37.29 43.98 6.29
C MET A 6 37.41 42.63 5.56
N PRO A 7 36.80 41.54 6.06
CA PRO A 7 36.77 40.29 5.32
C PRO A 7 36.02 40.54 4.01
N ALA A 8 36.69 40.28 2.89
CA ALA A 8 36.08 40.33 1.57
C ALA A 8 34.82 39.47 1.59
N ALA A 9 33.67 40.08 1.30
CA ALA A 9 32.42 39.36 1.10
C ALA A 9 32.69 38.26 0.06
N ALA A 10 32.57 37.00 0.47
CA ALA A 10 32.79 35.86 -0.41
C ALA A 10 31.80 35.98 -1.58
N THR A 11 32.32 36.37 -2.75
CA THR A 11 31.57 36.39 -4.00
C THR A 11 30.99 35.00 -4.20
N ARG A 12 29.67 34.84 -4.01
CA ARG A 12 28.99 33.56 -4.23
C ARG A 12 29.29 33.13 -5.66
N ALA A 13 30.10 32.08 -5.82
CA ALA A 13 30.43 31.54 -7.12
C ALA A 13 29.14 31.24 -7.90
N THR A 14 28.99 31.86 -9.07
CA THR A 14 27.86 31.63 -9.96
C THR A 14 28.04 30.29 -10.66
N ALA A 15 27.07 29.38 -10.49
CA ALA A 15 27.07 28.08 -11.15
C ALA A 15 27.02 28.25 -12.68
N THR A 16 27.99 27.70 -13.40
CA THR A 16 28.04 27.72 -14.87
C THR A 16 27.92 26.30 -15.41
N PHE A 17 26.72 25.91 -15.84
CA PHE A 17 26.50 24.61 -16.49
C PHE A 17 26.87 24.65 -17.97
N ASP A 18 27.78 23.77 -18.38
CA ASP A 18 28.23 23.64 -19.76
C ASP A 18 27.18 22.99 -20.68
N ALA A 19 27.47 22.93 -21.99
CA ALA A 19 26.58 22.33 -22.97
C ALA A 19 26.32 20.83 -22.71
N ARG A 20 27.32 20.13 -22.16
CA ARG A 20 27.21 18.71 -21.81
C ARG A 20 26.18 18.50 -20.70
N TRP A 21 26.23 19.29 -19.64
CA TRP A 21 25.25 19.32 -18.56
C TRP A 21 23.85 19.61 -19.08
N LYS A 22 23.67 20.68 -19.86
CA LYS A 22 22.37 21.06 -20.44
C LYS A 22 21.76 19.92 -21.25
N ARG A 23 22.58 19.24 -22.07
CA ARG A 23 22.15 18.07 -22.86
C ARG A 23 21.72 16.90 -21.96
N HIS A 24 22.52 16.54 -20.96
CA HIS A 24 22.19 15.43 -20.06
C HIS A 24 20.94 15.71 -19.22
N ALA A 25 20.78 16.94 -18.74
CA ALA A 25 19.59 17.37 -18.00
C ALA A 25 18.33 17.33 -18.88
N ALA A 26 18.41 17.81 -20.13
CA ALA A 26 17.29 17.72 -21.07
C ALA A 26 16.91 16.27 -21.41
N ILE A 27 17.91 15.40 -21.62
CA ILE A 27 17.68 13.96 -21.84
C ILE A 27 17.01 13.33 -20.61
N LEU A 28 17.52 13.60 -19.41
CA LEU A 28 16.93 13.06 -18.18
C LEU A 28 15.49 13.52 -17.99
N ALA A 29 15.21 14.81 -18.21
CA ALA A 29 13.85 15.36 -18.13
C ALA A 29 12.92 14.66 -19.13
N ALA A 30 13.37 14.45 -20.38
CA ALA A 30 12.60 13.72 -21.38
C ALA A 30 12.34 12.25 -20.97
N VAL A 31 13.34 11.57 -20.41
CA VAL A 31 13.20 10.20 -19.90
C VAL A 31 12.22 10.14 -18.73
N TRP A 32 12.28 11.08 -17.79
CA TRP A 32 11.33 11.14 -16.68
C TRP A 32 9.91 11.37 -17.16
N VAL A 33 9.68 12.33 -18.07
CA VAL A 33 8.37 12.56 -18.68
C VAL A 33 7.88 11.30 -19.40
N ALA A 34 8.74 10.63 -20.17
CA ALA A 34 8.38 9.40 -20.86
C ALA A 34 8.05 8.26 -19.88
N LEU A 35 8.80 8.07 -18.80
CA LEU A 35 8.50 7.07 -17.76
C LEU A 35 7.15 7.36 -17.10
N LEU A 36 6.90 8.60 -16.68
CA LEU A 36 5.62 8.99 -16.08
C LEU A 36 4.44 8.81 -17.05
N ALA A 37 4.65 9.06 -18.35
CA ALA A 37 3.62 8.86 -19.38
C ALA A 37 3.37 7.36 -19.67
N VAL A 38 4.43 6.54 -19.74
CA VAL A 38 4.31 5.09 -19.94
C VAL A 38 3.60 4.45 -18.75
N PHE A 39 3.95 4.85 -17.52
CA PHE A 39 3.32 4.42 -16.27
C PHE A 39 2.25 5.41 -15.80
N HIS A 40 1.43 5.94 -16.72
CA HIS A 40 0.43 6.97 -16.41
C HIS A 40 -0.62 6.52 -15.38
N ARG A 41 -0.97 5.22 -15.33
CA ARG A 41 -1.94 4.69 -14.35
C ARG A 41 -1.42 4.87 -12.92
N ASP A 42 -0.19 4.44 -12.66
CA ASP A 42 0.45 4.60 -11.34
C ASP A 42 0.75 6.06 -11.03
N THR A 43 1.08 6.85 -12.06
CA THR A 43 1.30 8.31 -11.89
C THR A 43 -0.01 9.01 -11.49
N ALA A 44 -1.13 8.65 -12.11
CA ALA A 44 -2.45 9.18 -11.78
C ALA A 44 -2.94 8.69 -10.41
N ASP A 45 -2.64 7.45 -10.03
CA ASP A 45 -2.94 6.89 -8.71
C ASP A 45 -2.20 7.66 -7.61
N LEU A 46 -0.88 7.84 -7.76
CA LEU A 46 -0.08 8.68 -6.87
C LEU A 46 -0.64 10.10 -6.76
N ALA A 47 -0.93 10.75 -7.89
CA ALA A 47 -1.50 12.10 -7.90
C ALA A 47 -2.85 12.17 -7.18
N THR A 48 -3.69 11.15 -7.35
CA THR A 48 -4.98 11.03 -6.66
C THR A 48 -4.76 10.90 -5.16
N ILE A 49 -3.93 9.95 -4.72
CA ILE A 49 -3.61 9.72 -3.30
C ILE A 49 -3.09 11.01 -2.65
N TYR A 50 -2.18 11.72 -3.31
CA TYR A 50 -1.62 12.96 -2.78
C TYR A 50 -2.66 14.05 -2.55
N TRP A 51 -3.75 14.06 -3.33
CA TRP A 51 -4.78 15.12 -3.28
C TRP A 51 -6.01 14.73 -2.44
N THR A 52 -6.35 13.45 -2.40
CA THR A 52 -7.59 12.97 -1.78
C THR A 52 -7.36 12.28 -0.44
N ASN A 53 -6.18 11.70 -0.21
CA ASN A 53 -5.89 10.99 1.03
C ASN A 53 -5.23 11.94 2.06
N THR A 54 -5.95 12.21 3.15
CA THR A 54 -5.48 13.12 4.20
C THR A 54 -4.23 12.63 4.94
N THR A 55 -3.90 11.33 4.87
CA THR A 55 -2.68 10.74 5.44
C THR A 55 -1.44 11.09 4.62
N PHE A 56 -1.55 11.09 3.30
CA PHE A 56 -0.42 11.22 2.37
C PHE A 56 -0.30 12.58 1.68
N GLY A 57 -1.12 13.58 2.06
CA GLY A 57 -1.07 14.92 1.46
C GLY A 57 0.31 15.61 1.55
N HIS A 58 1.15 15.24 2.53
CA HIS A 58 2.51 15.76 2.65
C HIS A 58 3.41 15.39 1.45
N CYS A 59 3.11 14.31 0.72
CA CYS A 59 3.85 13.87 -0.47
C CYS A 59 3.88 14.95 -1.56
N LEU A 60 2.87 15.85 -1.63
CA LEU A 60 2.85 17.00 -2.55
C LEU A 60 4.06 17.92 -2.38
N PHE A 61 4.59 18.04 -1.16
CA PHE A 61 5.72 18.90 -0.85
C PHE A 61 7.07 18.23 -1.12
N ILE A 62 7.11 16.91 -1.27
CA ILE A 62 8.36 16.15 -1.43
C ILE A 62 9.05 16.49 -2.76
N ALA A 63 8.30 16.59 -3.87
CA ALA A 63 8.88 16.96 -5.17
C ALA A 63 9.49 18.40 -5.17
N PRO A 64 8.79 19.45 -4.68
CA PRO A 64 9.39 20.76 -4.44
C PRO A 64 10.63 20.73 -3.54
N VAL A 65 10.61 19.95 -2.46
CA VAL A 65 11.76 19.80 -1.56
C VAL A 65 12.95 19.16 -2.28
N ILE A 66 12.74 18.13 -3.10
CA ILE A 66 13.80 17.52 -3.90
C ILE A 66 14.39 18.53 -4.88
N ALA A 67 13.55 19.29 -5.58
CA ALA A 67 14.00 20.34 -6.50
C ALA A 67 14.84 21.39 -5.77
N TRP A 68 14.41 21.80 -4.56
CA TRP A 68 15.17 22.71 -3.71
C TRP A 68 16.51 22.11 -3.23
N LEU A 69 16.54 20.84 -2.82
CA LEU A 69 17.77 20.15 -2.42
C LEU A 69 18.78 20.07 -3.58
N VAL A 70 18.31 19.81 -4.80
CA VAL A 70 19.15 19.83 -6.01
C VAL A 70 19.63 21.26 -6.30
N TRP A 71 18.74 22.25 -6.18
CA TRP A 71 19.06 23.66 -6.39
C TRP A 71 20.13 24.19 -5.42
N GLN A 72 20.08 23.76 -4.15
CA GLN A 72 21.10 24.11 -3.16
C GLN A 72 22.50 23.59 -3.53
N ARG A 73 22.58 22.48 -4.28
CA ARG A 73 23.82 21.82 -4.70
C ARG A 73 24.33 22.28 -6.07
N ARG A 74 23.67 23.27 -6.69
CA ARG A 74 23.91 23.64 -8.10
C ARG A 74 25.34 24.11 -8.40
N VAL A 75 25.99 24.78 -7.45
CA VAL A 75 27.35 25.30 -7.62
C VAL A 75 28.32 24.12 -7.69
N GLU A 76 28.31 23.26 -6.68
CA GLU A 76 29.17 22.08 -6.61
C GLU A 76 28.84 21.06 -7.71
N LEU A 77 27.57 20.94 -8.12
CA LEU A 77 27.17 20.07 -9.23
C LEU A 77 27.74 20.53 -10.57
N SER A 78 27.85 21.84 -10.79
CA SER A 78 28.43 22.37 -12.04
C SER A 78 29.89 21.97 -12.23
N GLU A 79 30.59 21.62 -11.14
CA GLU A 79 31.99 21.15 -11.14
C GLU A 79 32.13 19.63 -11.36
N VAL A 80 31.02 18.87 -11.39
CA VAL A 80 31.02 17.41 -11.61
C VAL A 80 30.52 17.10 -13.01
N ALA A 81 31.35 16.52 -13.87
CA ALA A 81 30.95 16.21 -15.25
C ALA A 81 29.95 15.03 -15.32
N PRO A 82 28.78 15.18 -15.98
CA PRO A 82 27.81 14.09 -16.11
C PRO A 82 28.27 13.10 -17.18
N GLN A 83 28.20 11.80 -16.90
CA GLN A 83 28.64 10.74 -17.80
C GLN A 83 27.74 9.53 -17.65
N GLY A 84 26.97 9.16 -18.69
CA GLY A 84 26.11 7.99 -18.65
C GLY A 84 26.84 6.71 -18.23
N TRP A 85 26.13 5.82 -17.55
CA TRP A 85 26.70 4.64 -16.88
C TRP A 85 25.74 3.47 -16.93
N TRP A 86 26.08 2.42 -17.70
CA TRP A 86 25.17 1.30 -17.95
C TRP A 86 24.74 0.53 -16.69
N PRO A 87 25.53 0.40 -15.61
CA PRO A 87 25.07 -0.26 -14.39
C PRO A 87 23.88 0.43 -13.71
N GLY A 88 23.60 1.71 -14.02
CA GLY A 88 22.36 2.36 -13.59
C GLY A 88 21.11 1.65 -14.11
N LEU A 89 21.19 0.94 -15.25
CA LEU A 89 20.10 0.14 -15.79
C LEU A 89 19.70 -1.01 -14.86
N ALA A 90 20.61 -1.49 -14.00
CA ALA A 90 20.26 -2.50 -13.00
C ALA A 90 19.26 -1.94 -11.98
N ILE A 91 19.38 -0.66 -11.61
CA ILE A 91 18.43 0.01 -10.70
C ILE A 91 17.06 0.15 -11.40
N VAL A 92 17.05 0.50 -12.69
CA VAL A 92 15.81 0.54 -13.49
C VAL A 92 15.17 -0.84 -13.60
N ALA A 93 15.96 -1.89 -13.84
CA ALA A 93 15.47 -3.26 -13.89
C ALA A 93 14.91 -3.72 -12.53
N CYS A 94 15.57 -3.38 -11.41
CA CYS A 94 15.03 -3.64 -10.08
C CYS A 94 13.71 -2.89 -9.83
N GLY A 95 13.62 -1.63 -10.26
CA GLY A 95 12.38 -0.85 -10.19
C GLY A 95 11.26 -1.46 -11.04
N GLY A 96 11.55 -1.85 -12.28
CA GLY A 96 10.59 -2.52 -13.16
C GLY A 96 10.16 -3.89 -12.64
N LEU A 97 11.07 -4.67 -12.07
CA LEU A 97 10.74 -5.95 -11.41
C LEU A 97 9.86 -5.74 -10.17
N GLY A 98 10.21 -4.77 -9.33
CA GLY A 98 9.40 -4.40 -8.16
C GLY A 98 8.00 -3.93 -8.55
N TRP A 99 7.91 -3.11 -9.60
CA TRP A 99 6.64 -2.68 -10.18
C TRP A 99 5.82 -3.87 -10.67
N MET A 100 6.44 -4.80 -11.43
CA MET A 100 5.78 -5.99 -11.97
C MET A 100 5.30 -6.94 -10.86
N ILE A 101 6.06 -7.07 -9.76
CA ILE A 101 5.62 -7.83 -8.58
C ILE A 101 4.41 -7.15 -7.92
N GLY A 102 4.42 -5.82 -7.80
CA GLY A 102 3.30 -5.06 -7.26
C GLY A 102 2.03 -5.21 -8.10
N ASP A 103 2.16 -5.08 -9.41
CA ASP A 103 1.07 -5.29 -10.37
C ASP A 103 0.54 -6.73 -10.31
N ALA A 104 1.45 -7.70 -10.21
CA ALA A 104 1.07 -9.10 -10.09
C ALA A 104 0.37 -9.42 -8.75
N ALA A 105 0.82 -8.81 -7.65
CA ALA A 105 0.27 -9.04 -6.33
C ALA A 105 -0.99 -8.21 -6.02
N GLY A 106 -1.33 -7.21 -6.84
CA GLY A 106 -2.36 -6.22 -6.52
C GLY A 106 -1.95 -5.25 -5.41
N VAL A 107 -0.64 -4.97 -5.28
CA VAL A 107 -0.09 -4.15 -4.19
C VAL A 107 0.48 -2.85 -4.76
N ALA A 108 -0.30 -1.78 -4.66
CA ALA A 108 0.04 -0.45 -5.16
C ALA A 108 1.37 0.08 -4.59
N LEU A 109 1.69 -0.21 -3.31
CA LEU A 109 2.95 0.18 -2.68
C LEU A 109 4.18 -0.24 -3.51
N PHE A 110 4.22 -1.48 -3.99
CA PHE A 110 5.33 -1.98 -4.81
C PHE A 110 5.34 -1.37 -6.22
N ARG A 111 4.16 -1.10 -6.81
CA ARG A 111 4.08 -0.38 -8.09
C ARG A 111 4.66 1.03 -7.97
N HIS A 112 4.21 1.80 -6.98
CA HIS A 112 4.67 3.15 -6.69
C HIS A 112 6.18 3.19 -6.38
N ALA A 113 6.67 2.30 -5.52
CA ALA A 113 8.09 2.19 -5.22
C ALA A 113 8.92 1.82 -6.45
N GLY A 114 8.42 0.91 -7.29
CA GLY A 114 9.06 0.53 -8.55
C GLY A 114 9.21 1.72 -9.51
N LEU A 115 8.16 2.53 -9.68
CA LEU A 115 8.19 3.75 -10.50
C LEU A 115 9.23 4.75 -9.99
N VAL A 116 9.23 5.04 -8.69
CA VAL A 116 10.21 5.94 -8.07
C VAL A 116 11.64 5.42 -8.24
N LEU A 117 11.86 4.11 -8.08
CA LEU A 117 13.17 3.48 -8.25
C LEU A 117 13.64 3.52 -9.72
N MET A 118 12.73 3.41 -10.69
CA MET A 118 13.05 3.61 -12.10
C MET A 118 13.49 5.06 -12.40
N LEU A 119 12.83 6.06 -11.80
CA LEU A 119 13.25 7.47 -11.92
C LEU A 119 14.64 7.71 -11.31
N GLN A 120 14.93 7.13 -10.14
CA GLN A 120 16.27 7.16 -9.53
C GLN A 120 17.30 6.46 -10.42
N GLY A 121 16.97 5.28 -10.97
CA GLY A 121 17.82 4.53 -11.90
C GLY A 121 18.10 5.29 -13.19
N ALA A 122 17.14 6.08 -13.69
CA ALA A 122 17.33 6.96 -14.84
C ALA A 122 18.38 8.06 -14.55
N VAL A 123 18.37 8.65 -13.35
CA VAL A 123 19.40 9.62 -12.93
C VAL A 123 20.78 8.97 -12.96
N VAL A 124 20.92 7.78 -12.37
CA VAL A 124 22.19 7.06 -12.30
C VAL A 124 22.66 6.64 -13.70
N SER A 125 21.74 6.23 -14.57
CA SER A 125 22.05 5.78 -15.94
C SER A 125 22.45 6.92 -16.87
N VAL A 126 21.76 8.06 -16.79
CA VAL A 126 21.95 9.20 -17.69
C VAL A 126 23.04 10.13 -17.17
N LEU A 127 23.03 10.52 -15.89
CA LEU A 127 24.00 11.47 -15.33
C LEU A 127 25.26 10.79 -14.80
N GLY A 128 25.19 9.50 -14.48
CA GLY A 128 26.34 8.71 -14.03
C GLY A 128 26.54 8.66 -12.51
N PRO A 129 27.52 7.86 -12.06
CA PRO A 129 27.70 7.55 -10.65
C PRO A 129 28.26 8.72 -9.85
N ASN A 130 29.06 9.62 -10.45
CA ASN A 130 29.62 10.76 -9.73
C ASN A 130 28.53 11.77 -9.38
N VAL A 131 27.68 12.12 -10.36
CA VAL A 131 26.52 12.98 -10.14
C VAL A 131 25.51 12.29 -9.20
N ALA A 132 25.26 10.99 -9.36
CA ALA A 132 24.38 10.26 -8.45
C ALA A 132 24.87 10.27 -7.00
N ARG A 133 26.19 10.18 -6.75
CA ARG A 133 26.77 10.32 -5.40
C ARG A 133 26.62 11.73 -4.85
N ALA A 134 26.81 12.76 -5.68
CA ALA A 134 26.54 14.15 -5.30
C ALA A 134 25.06 14.38 -4.94
N LEU A 135 24.16 13.66 -5.61
CA LEU A 135 22.72 13.68 -5.40
C LEU A 135 22.19 12.58 -4.49
N LEU A 136 23.05 11.85 -3.76
CA LEU A 136 22.65 10.66 -3.02
C LEU A 136 21.51 10.93 -2.04
N PHE A 137 21.61 12.03 -1.28
CA PHE A 137 20.54 12.42 -0.36
C PHE A 137 19.24 12.81 -1.08
N PRO A 138 19.22 13.75 -2.07
CA PRO A 138 18.03 14.01 -2.87
C PRO A 138 17.39 12.75 -3.48
N LEU A 139 18.21 11.83 -4.02
CA LEU A 139 17.74 10.58 -4.59
C LEU A 139 17.08 9.69 -3.53
N CYS A 140 17.72 9.47 -2.38
CA CYS A 140 17.11 8.71 -1.29
C CYS A 140 15.83 9.39 -0.76
N TYR A 141 15.79 10.73 -0.73
CA TYR A 141 14.63 11.49 -0.29
C TYR A 141 13.41 11.30 -1.23
N MET A 142 13.63 10.91 -2.49
CA MET A 142 12.54 10.48 -3.39
C MET A 142 11.72 9.31 -2.85
N ALA A 143 12.24 8.51 -1.91
CA ALA A 143 11.46 7.44 -1.28
C ALA A 143 10.19 7.96 -0.58
N PHE A 144 10.18 9.21 -0.10
CA PHE A 144 9.00 9.84 0.49
C PHE A 144 7.94 10.27 -0.54
N LEU A 145 8.19 10.11 -1.84
CA LEU A 145 7.14 10.18 -2.86
C LEU A 145 6.23 8.95 -2.80
N VAL A 146 6.72 7.82 -2.29
CA VAL A 146 5.89 6.62 -2.15
C VAL A 146 4.98 6.80 -0.93
N PRO A 147 3.65 6.68 -1.04
CA PRO A 147 2.77 6.70 0.11
C PRO A 147 2.92 5.37 0.87
N PHE A 148 3.57 5.41 2.04
CA PHE A 148 3.75 4.26 2.93
C PHE A 148 3.62 4.69 4.40
N GLY A 149 3.26 3.75 5.28
CA GLY A 149 3.20 4.00 6.72
C GLY A 149 1.79 3.98 7.33
N ASP A 150 0.76 3.70 6.54
CA ASP A 150 -0.61 3.42 6.98
C ASP A 150 -0.68 2.32 8.05
N PHE A 151 0.21 1.33 8.01
CA PHE A 151 0.34 0.31 9.06
C PHE A 151 0.62 0.88 10.46
N LEU A 152 1.04 2.15 10.59
CA LEU A 152 1.23 2.81 11.89
C LEU A 152 -0.09 3.26 12.53
N GLU A 153 -1.21 3.30 11.78
CA GLU A 153 -2.49 3.82 12.27
C GLU A 153 -3.00 3.06 13.51
N GLY A 154 -3.11 1.74 13.43
CA GLY A 154 -3.53 0.89 14.56
C GLY A 154 -2.65 1.06 15.81
N PRO A 155 -1.31 0.86 15.71
CA PRO A 155 -0.41 1.07 16.85
C PRO A 155 -0.50 2.48 17.45
N LEU A 156 -0.67 3.52 16.63
CA LEU A 156 -0.79 4.90 17.11
C LEU A 156 -2.17 5.19 17.72
N GLN A 157 -3.24 4.52 17.29
CA GLN A 157 -4.55 4.56 17.97
C GLN A 157 -4.42 3.98 19.37
N ASP A 158 -3.81 2.80 19.52
CA ASP A 158 -3.61 2.16 20.83
C ASP A 158 -2.79 3.04 21.77
N ILE A 159 -1.70 3.64 21.28
CA ILE A 159 -0.89 4.59 22.05
C ILE A 159 -1.73 5.80 22.44
N THR A 160 -2.50 6.35 21.50
CA THR A 160 -3.36 7.51 21.75
C THR A 160 -4.35 7.17 22.86
N ILE A 161 -5.14 6.10 22.73
CA ILE A 161 -6.08 5.59 23.75
C ILE A 161 -5.41 5.43 25.12
N THR A 162 -4.25 4.78 25.16
CA THR A 162 -3.48 4.57 26.39
C THR A 162 -3.10 5.89 27.07
N MET A 163 -2.88 6.96 26.31
CA MET A 163 -2.64 8.30 26.85
C MET A 163 -3.92 9.00 27.31
N ILE A 164 -5.02 8.90 26.56
CA ILE A 164 -6.25 9.66 26.84
C ILE A 164 -6.97 9.15 28.08
N MET A 165 -7.05 7.83 28.28
CA MET A 165 -7.86 7.24 29.35
C MET A 165 -7.43 7.72 30.76
N PRO A 166 -6.14 7.67 31.13
CA PRO A 166 -5.68 8.21 32.41
C PRO A 166 -5.93 9.72 32.54
N MET A 167 -5.80 10.48 31.45
CA MET A 167 -6.05 11.92 31.45
C MET A 167 -7.53 12.22 31.69
N LEU A 168 -8.45 11.50 31.05
CA LEU A 168 -9.90 11.66 31.26
C LEU A 168 -10.27 11.34 32.71
N HIS A 169 -9.76 10.24 33.27
CA HIS A 169 -10.01 9.87 34.66
C HIS A 169 -9.43 10.90 35.64
N ALA A 170 -8.23 11.42 35.38
CA ALA A 170 -7.61 12.47 36.19
C ALA A 170 -8.43 13.76 36.22
N PHE A 171 -9.17 14.07 35.14
CA PHE A 171 -10.06 15.21 35.04
C PHE A 171 -11.53 14.88 35.39
N GLY A 172 -11.77 13.72 36.00
CA GLY A 172 -13.09 13.33 36.54
C GLY A 172 -14.10 12.87 35.50
N VAL A 173 -13.68 12.55 34.28
CA VAL A 173 -14.57 12.05 33.22
C VAL A 173 -14.67 10.52 33.33
N PRO A 174 -15.85 9.95 33.65
CA PRO A 174 -16.05 8.51 33.73
C PRO A 174 -16.09 7.93 32.31
N ALA A 175 -14.96 7.40 31.85
CA ALA A 175 -14.81 6.81 30.52
C ALA A 175 -14.39 5.33 30.63
N SER A 176 -14.92 4.49 29.74
CA SER A 176 -14.44 3.13 29.49
C SER A 176 -14.01 2.99 28.02
N VAL A 177 -13.15 2.02 27.72
CA VAL A 177 -12.71 1.75 26.35
C VAL A 177 -12.98 0.29 25.99
N ASP A 178 -13.48 0.07 24.78
CA ASP A 178 -13.61 -1.24 24.15
C ASP A 178 -13.13 -1.14 22.70
N GLY A 179 -11.98 -1.75 22.40
CA GLY A 179 -11.26 -1.53 21.14
C GLY A 179 -10.91 -0.06 20.93
N VAL A 180 -11.42 0.54 19.84
CA VAL A 180 -11.23 1.97 19.51
C VAL A 180 -12.36 2.87 20.01
N LEU A 181 -13.38 2.30 20.67
CA LEU A 181 -14.55 3.02 21.13
C LEU A 181 -14.40 3.43 22.61
N ILE A 182 -14.42 4.73 22.86
CA ILE A 182 -14.43 5.32 24.19
C ILE A 182 -15.88 5.65 24.55
N THR A 183 -16.40 5.02 25.61
CA THR A 183 -17.76 5.25 26.10
C THR A 183 -17.72 6.15 27.33
N THR A 184 -18.53 7.19 27.33
CA THR A 184 -18.77 8.08 28.49
C THR A 184 -20.27 8.12 28.78
N SER A 185 -20.68 8.64 29.94
CA SER A 185 -22.12 8.79 30.23
C SER A 185 -22.84 9.78 29.31
N ASN A 186 -22.10 10.63 28.59
CA ASN A 186 -22.65 11.65 27.69
C ASN A 186 -22.60 11.22 26.21
N GLY A 187 -22.06 10.05 25.89
CA GLY A 187 -22.03 9.53 24.52
C GLY A 187 -20.85 8.62 24.20
N TYR A 188 -20.80 8.18 22.95
CA TYR A 188 -19.77 7.32 22.37
C TYR A 188 -18.80 8.15 21.53
N PHE A 189 -17.51 7.93 21.73
CA PHE A 189 -16.43 8.57 20.98
C PHE A 189 -15.58 7.49 20.33
N GLU A 190 -15.62 7.40 19.00
CA GLU A 190 -14.75 6.50 18.27
C GLU A 190 -13.42 7.21 17.97
N VAL A 191 -12.30 6.57 18.31
CA VAL A 191 -10.97 7.00 17.86
C VAL A 191 -10.78 6.50 16.42
N ALA A 192 -11.50 7.14 15.50
CA ALA A 192 -11.39 6.85 14.07
C ALA A 192 -9.94 7.00 13.57
N GLU A 193 -9.63 6.42 12.41
CA GLU A 193 -8.28 6.47 11.80
C GLU A 193 -7.73 7.91 11.69
N ALA A 194 -8.60 8.88 11.46
CA ALA A 194 -8.25 10.31 11.42
C ALA A 194 -7.71 10.88 12.75
N CYS A 195 -8.00 10.23 13.88
CA CYS A 195 -7.56 10.59 15.22
C CYS A 195 -6.30 9.86 15.68
N SER A 196 -5.84 8.84 14.94
CA SER A 196 -4.60 8.08 15.22
C SER A 196 -3.36 8.98 15.31
N GLY A 197 -3.36 10.11 14.60
CA GLY A 197 -2.20 10.98 14.46
C GLY A 197 -1.15 10.47 13.47
N ALA A 198 -1.39 9.33 12.80
CA ALA A 198 -0.45 8.72 11.87
C ALA A 198 0.01 9.67 10.77
N LYS A 199 -0.92 10.42 10.16
CA LYS A 199 -0.62 11.43 9.13
C LYS A 199 0.43 12.44 9.56
N PHE A 200 0.40 12.86 10.83
CA PHE A 200 1.35 13.82 11.38
C PHE A 200 2.70 13.18 11.66
N VAL A 201 2.71 11.95 12.20
CA VAL A 201 3.95 11.21 12.45
C VAL A 201 4.67 10.89 11.15
N ILE A 202 3.96 10.38 10.13
CA ILE A 202 4.53 10.05 8.81
C ILE A 202 5.12 11.31 8.16
N ALA A 203 4.36 12.41 8.12
CA ALA A 203 4.86 13.68 7.59
C ALA A 203 6.07 14.21 8.38
N MET A 204 6.06 14.06 9.70
CA MET A 204 7.15 14.51 10.56
C MET A 204 8.40 13.64 10.44
N ILE A 205 8.29 12.37 10.05
CA ILE A 205 9.45 11.53 9.69
C ILE A 205 10.11 12.10 8.42
N ALA A 206 9.34 12.40 7.38
CA ALA A 206 9.86 12.98 6.14
C ALA A 206 10.52 14.35 6.38
N PHE A 207 9.87 15.21 7.18
CA PHE A 207 10.44 16.49 7.62
C PHE A 207 11.68 16.31 8.51
N GLY A 208 11.64 15.35 9.44
CA GLY A 208 12.72 14.99 10.33
C GLY A 208 13.99 14.63 9.57
N VAL A 209 13.86 13.77 8.56
CA VAL A 209 14.98 13.37 7.70
C VAL A 209 15.55 14.54 6.90
N LEU A 210 14.69 15.46 6.43
CA LEU A 210 15.11 16.68 5.76
C LEU A 210 15.96 17.56 6.68
N VAL A 211 15.44 17.89 7.87
CA VAL A 211 16.14 18.73 8.85
C VAL A 211 17.41 18.05 9.35
N ALA A 212 17.39 16.74 9.58
CA ALA A 212 18.56 15.95 9.95
C ALA A 212 19.70 16.09 8.92
N ASN A 213 19.38 16.16 7.63
CA ASN A 213 20.39 16.37 6.58
C ASN A 213 20.87 17.82 6.49
N VAL A 214 19.92 18.76 6.53
CA VAL A 214 20.16 20.19 6.25
C VAL A 214 20.82 20.88 7.44
N CYS A 215 20.44 20.55 8.66
CA CYS A 215 20.86 21.29 9.85
C CYS A 215 21.94 20.59 10.69
N TYR A 216 22.18 19.29 10.46
CA TYR A 216 23.08 18.49 11.30
C TYR A 216 24.19 17.76 10.54
N VAL A 217 25.39 17.75 11.12
CA VAL A 217 26.54 16.92 10.73
C VAL A 217 26.68 15.71 11.65
N SER A 218 26.52 15.89 12.98
CA SER A 218 26.65 14.80 13.96
C SER A 218 25.52 13.77 13.83
N TRP A 219 25.88 12.49 13.67
CA TRP A 219 24.92 11.38 13.64
C TRP A 219 24.13 11.22 14.94
N GLN A 220 24.72 11.54 16.10
CA GLN A 220 24.02 11.51 17.38
C GLN A 220 22.93 12.58 17.44
N ARG A 221 23.21 13.80 16.96
CA ARG A 221 22.24 14.89 16.92
C ARG A 221 21.13 14.63 15.91
N ARG A 222 21.47 14.03 14.76
CA ARG A 222 20.48 13.53 13.79
C ARG A 222 19.54 12.52 14.43
N ALA A 223 20.09 11.51 15.11
CA ALA A 223 19.28 10.50 15.79
C ALA A 223 18.38 11.11 16.88
N ALA A 224 18.93 12.00 17.72
CA ALA A 224 18.16 12.69 18.74
C ALA A 224 17.02 13.54 18.15
N PHE A 225 17.29 14.28 17.07
CA PHE A 225 16.27 15.06 16.37
C PHE A 225 15.20 14.15 15.75
N MET A 226 15.58 13.02 15.16
CA MET A 226 14.62 12.04 14.62
C MET A 226 13.73 11.45 15.72
N VAL A 227 14.28 11.14 16.89
CA VAL A 227 13.49 10.69 18.04
C VAL A 227 12.48 11.78 18.45
N ALA A 228 12.91 13.04 18.54
CA ALA A 228 12.00 14.15 18.85
C ALA A 228 10.92 14.33 17.77
N ALA A 229 11.28 14.20 16.49
CA ALA A 229 10.37 14.29 15.35
C ALA A 229 9.31 13.17 15.34
N ILE A 230 9.54 12.05 16.01
CA ILE A 230 8.55 10.97 16.16
C ILE A 230 7.76 11.15 17.45
N VAL A 231 8.44 11.35 18.58
CA VAL A 231 7.82 11.35 19.91
C VAL A 231 6.93 12.58 20.12
N VAL A 232 7.39 13.77 19.72
CA VAL A 232 6.65 15.02 20.00
C VAL A 232 5.29 15.05 19.29
N PRO A 233 5.14 14.70 17.99
CA PRO A 233 3.82 14.62 17.37
C PRO A 233 2.89 13.59 18.01
N ILE A 234 3.41 12.45 18.48
CA ILE A 234 2.62 11.44 19.19
C ILE A 234 2.05 12.04 20.48
N LEU A 235 2.91 12.66 21.29
CA LEU A 235 2.50 13.31 22.53
C LEU A 235 1.50 14.44 22.29
N ALA A 236 1.78 15.28 21.28
CA ALA A 236 0.93 16.37 20.88
C ALA A 236 -0.44 15.87 20.39
N ASN A 237 -0.48 14.77 19.62
CA ASN A 237 -1.72 14.16 19.17
C ASN A 237 -2.55 13.63 20.34
N GLY A 238 -1.93 12.93 21.30
CA GLY A 238 -2.63 12.45 22.49
C GLY A 238 -3.26 13.58 23.30
N LEU A 239 -2.51 14.68 23.52
CA LEU A 239 -3.04 15.88 24.20
C LEU A 239 -4.19 16.53 23.41
N ARG A 240 -4.08 16.60 22.09
CA ARG A 240 -5.13 17.14 21.21
C ARG A 240 -6.39 16.29 21.24
N ALA A 241 -6.25 14.97 21.14
CA ALA A 241 -7.37 14.03 21.19
C ALA A 241 -8.08 14.10 22.55
N PHE A 242 -7.31 14.11 23.66
CA PHE A 242 -7.83 14.35 25.00
C PHE A 242 -8.62 15.66 25.08
N GLY A 243 -8.02 16.78 24.65
CA GLY A 243 -8.67 18.09 24.71
C GLY A 243 -9.99 18.14 23.94
N THR A 244 -10.07 17.43 22.81
CA THR A 244 -11.29 17.35 22.00
C THR A 244 -12.40 16.57 22.72
N ILE A 245 -12.09 15.40 23.30
CA ILE A 245 -13.06 14.60 24.06
C ILE A 245 -13.50 15.34 25.33
N TYR A 246 -12.56 15.95 26.04
CA TYR A 246 -12.85 16.73 27.25
C TYR A 246 -13.72 17.95 26.96
N ALA A 247 -13.47 18.66 25.85
CA ALA A 247 -14.33 19.78 25.43
C ALA A 247 -15.74 19.30 25.05
N ALA A 248 -15.84 18.16 24.34
CA ALA A 248 -17.11 17.56 23.95
C ALA A 248 -17.95 17.12 25.16
N TRP A 249 -17.30 16.69 26.25
CA TRP A 249 -17.96 16.34 27.51
C TRP A 249 -18.74 17.51 28.14
N TRP A 250 -18.22 18.74 28.03
CA TRP A 250 -18.84 19.95 28.62
C TRP A 250 -19.79 20.72 27.70
N THR A 251 -19.72 20.47 26.40
CA THR A 251 -20.49 21.22 25.38
C THR A 251 -21.43 20.26 24.64
N SER A 252 -21.11 19.91 23.41
CA SER A 252 -21.73 18.85 22.63
C SER A 252 -20.73 18.37 21.57
N VAL A 253 -20.92 17.15 21.05
CA VAL A 253 -20.03 16.59 20.01
C VAL A 253 -20.01 17.47 18.76
N GLU A 254 -21.16 18.03 18.33
CA GLU A 254 -21.22 18.93 17.17
C GLU A 254 -20.52 20.28 17.41
N ALA A 255 -20.54 20.81 18.63
CA ALA A 255 -19.85 22.07 18.96
C ALA A 255 -18.33 21.89 19.10
N ALA A 256 -17.88 20.73 19.61
CA ALA A 256 -16.46 20.39 19.75
C ALA A 256 -15.81 19.97 18.41
N THR A 257 -16.60 19.53 17.43
CA THR A 257 -16.15 19.16 16.08
C THR A 257 -16.52 20.19 14.99
N GLY A 258 -17.25 21.25 15.36
CA GLY A 258 -17.99 22.15 14.45
C GLY A 258 -17.19 23.19 13.66
N PHE A 259 -15.86 23.22 13.78
CA PHE A 259 -14.97 23.95 12.87
C PHE A 259 -14.08 22.94 12.18
N ASP A 260 -13.90 23.05 10.86
CA ASP A 260 -13.27 22.05 10.00
C ASP A 260 -12.02 21.43 10.66
N HIS A 261 -12.21 20.25 11.29
CA HIS A 261 -11.21 19.58 12.13
C HIS A 261 -9.94 19.26 11.34
N ILE A 262 -10.04 19.29 10.01
CA ILE A 262 -8.95 19.26 9.05
C ILE A 262 -8.09 20.54 9.17
N VAL A 263 -8.69 21.74 9.04
CA VAL A 263 -7.98 23.03 9.10
C VAL A 263 -7.28 23.21 10.45
N TYR A 264 -7.98 22.92 11.56
CA TYR A 264 -7.37 22.97 12.89
C TYR A 264 -6.20 21.98 13.03
N GLY A 265 -6.35 20.78 12.46
CA GLY A 265 -5.28 19.78 12.40
C GLY A 265 -4.01 20.27 11.70
N TRP A 266 -4.14 20.98 10.57
CA TRP A 266 -2.99 21.54 9.84
C TRP A 266 -2.28 22.65 10.62
N VAL A 267 -3.02 23.58 11.22
CA VAL A 267 -2.44 24.65 12.04
C VAL A 267 -1.75 24.08 13.28
N PHE A 268 -2.40 23.14 13.96
CA PHE A 268 -1.81 22.44 15.11
C PHE A 268 -0.51 21.75 14.72
N PHE A 269 -0.50 21.03 13.60
CA PHE A 269 0.71 20.37 13.11
C PHE A 269 1.84 21.35 12.76
N ALA A 270 1.52 22.47 12.12
CA ALA A 270 2.51 23.51 11.83
C ALA A 270 3.14 24.08 13.12
N ILE A 271 2.34 24.28 14.18
CA ILE A 271 2.84 24.71 15.50
C ILE A 271 3.76 23.65 16.11
N VAL A 272 3.36 22.37 16.09
CA VAL A 272 4.19 21.27 16.60
C VAL A 272 5.51 21.17 15.83
N MET A 273 5.46 21.28 14.49
CA MET A 273 6.64 21.28 13.64
C MET A 273 7.57 22.44 13.96
N ALA A 274 7.03 23.66 14.10
CA ALA A 274 7.78 24.84 14.49
C ALA A 274 8.41 24.69 15.90
N ALA A 275 7.69 24.10 16.85
CA ALA A 275 8.19 23.85 18.19
C ALA A 275 9.36 22.86 18.19
N VAL A 276 9.25 21.73 17.48
CA VAL A 276 10.35 20.77 17.35
C VAL A 276 11.57 21.42 16.68
N LEU A 277 11.36 22.23 15.64
CA LEU A 277 12.43 22.96 14.99
C LEU A 277 13.09 23.99 15.93
N ALA A 278 12.30 24.75 16.68
CA ALA A 278 12.77 25.75 17.64
C ALA A 278 13.58 25.11 18.77
N ILE A 279 13.13 23.96 19.28
CA ILE A 279 13.90 23.14 20.22
C ILE A 279 15.22 22.74 19.55
N GLY A 280 15.15 22.10 18.37
CA GLY A 280 16.33 21.61 17.64
C GLY A 280 17.36 22.69 17.29
N TRP A 281 16.92 23.94 17.08
CA TRP A 281 17.74 25.05 16.58
C TRP A 281 19.05 25.23 17.35
N LYS A 282 19.00 25.20 18.67
CA LYS A 282 20.18 25.37 19.54
C LYS A 282 21.30 24.37 19.22
N TRP A 283 20.95 23.21 18.68
CA TRP A 283 21.87 22.11 18.42
C TRP A 283 22.30 21.98 16.96
N PHE A 284 21.82 22.84 16.06
CA PHE A 284 22.27 22.85 14.67
C PHE A 284 23.80 23.05 14.61
N ASP A 285 24.49 22.15 13.92
CA ASP A 285 25.96 22.12 13.80
C ASP A 285 26.46 22.12 12.36
N ARG A 286 25.55 22.20 11.38
CA ARG A 286 25.93 22.44 9.99
C ARG A 286 26.01 23.94 9.72
N ASP A 287 27.16 24.38 9.24
CA ASP A 287 27.34 25.74 8.73
C ASP A 287 26.44 25.95 7.48
N PRO A 288 25.62 27.02 7.41
CA PRO A 288 24.77 27.33 6.26
C PRO A 288 25.50 27.48 4.93
N ASP A 289 26.75 27.94 4.96
CA ASP A 289 27.58 28.13 3.77
C ASP A 289 28.53 26.93 3.52
N ALA A 290 28.46 25.87 4.33
CA ALA A 290 29.23 24.66 4.09
C ALA A 290 28.80 23.96 2.80
N ARG A 291 29.80 23.59 2.00
CA ARG A 291 29.62 22.79 0.79
C ARG A 291 28.83 21.52 1.07
N TRP A 292 27.94 21.14 0.15
CA TRP A 292 27.14 19.92 0.30
C TRP A 292 27.94 18.64 0.14
N PHE A 293 28.93 18.68 -0.74
CA PHE A 293 29.89 17.63 -1.01
C PHE A 293 31.18 18.26 -1.55
N ASP A 294 32.23 17.45 -1.66
CA ASP A 294 33.51 17.88 -2.25
C ASP A 294 33.61 17.40 -3.71
N PRO A 295 33.52 18.32 -4.70
CA PRO A 295 33.59 17.96 -6.12
C PRO A 295 34.91 17.31 -6.50
N ALA A 296 36.02 17.65 -5.83
CA ALA A 296 37.35 17.10 -6.15
C ALA A 296 37.40 15.58 -5.92
N LYS A 297 36.63 15.07 -4.96
CA LYS A 297 36.49 13.63 -4.69
C LYS A 297 35.65 12.89 -5.73
N LEU A 298 34.95 13.62 -6.60
CA LEU A 298 34.01 13.09 -7.59
C LEU A 298 34.46 13.32 -9.04
N GLN A 299 35.77 13.42 -9.26
CA GLN A 299 36.36 13.62 -10.60
C GLN A 299 36.77 12.33 -11.31
N ALA A 300 36.71 11.18 -10.61
CA ALA A 300 37.18 9.91 -11.17
C ALA A 300 36.37 9.47 -12.40
N ALA A 301 37.08 9.09 -13.45
CA ALA A 301 36.56 8.48 -14.65
C ALA A 301 35.78 7.18 -14.36
N PRO A 302 34.47 7.10 -14.63
CA PRO A 302 33.75 5.82 -14.49
C PRO A 302 34.23 4.82 -15.56
N ALA A 303 34.40 3.55 -15.19
CA ALA A 303 34.90 2.50 -16.08
C ALA A 303 33.85 1.98 -17.08
N LYS A 304 32.57 1.97 -16.69
CA LYS A 304 31.45 1.35 -17.42
C LYS A 304 30.57 2.40 -18.11
N ARG A 305 31.21 3.27 -18.89
CA ARG A 305 30.57 4.44 -19.52
C ARG A 305 29.53 4.02 -20.56
N LEU A 306 28.53 4.88 -20.73
CA LEU A 306 27.51 4.77 -21.75
C LEU A 306 27.17 6.19 -22.24
N ASP A 307 26.87 6.34 -23.52
CA ASP A 307 26.39 7.61 -24.05
C ASP A 307 24.99 7.92 -23.55
N ALA A 308 24.75 9.15 -23.11
CA ALA A 308 23.47 9.54 -22.50
C ALA A 308 22.22 9.27 -23.36
N PRO A 309 22.21 9.49 -24.70
CA PRO A 309 21.06 9.11 -25.53
C PRO A 309 20.83 7.60 -25.57
N ILE A 310 21.90 6.80 -25.63
CA ILE A 310 21.79 5.34 -25.60
C ILE A 310 21.27 4.89 -24.23
N ALA A 311 21.79 5.48 -23.15
CA ALA A 311 21.29 5.25 -21.80
C ALA A 311 19.79 5.56 -21.70
N ALA A 312 19.33 6.69 -22.25
CA ALA A 312 17.92 7.06 -22.27
C ALA A 312 17.03 6.03 -22.98
N VAL A 313 17.43 5.60 -24.18
CA VAL A 313 16.69 4.56 -24.93
C VAL A 313 16.66 3.25 -24.16
N LEU A 314 17.79 2.82 -23.57
CA LEU A 314 17.86 1.59 -22.80
C LEU A 314 17.04 1.66 -21.51
N VAL A 315 16.99 2.81 -20.82
CA VAL A 315 16.13 3.01 -19.65
C VAL A 315 14.66 2.78 -20.03
N LEU A 316 14.21 3.42 -21.12
CA LEU A 316 12.83 3.29 -21.58
C LEU A 316 12.52 1.88 -22.07
N LEU A 317 13.45 1.23 -22.77
CA LEU A 317 13.30 -0.14 -23.26
C LEU A 317 13.22 -1.14 -22.10
N VAL A 318 14.11 -1.02 -21.09
CA VAL A 318 14.09 -1.88 -19.90
C VAL A 318 12.79 -1.68 -19.12
N ALA A 319 12.38 -0.44 -18.86
CA ALA A 319 11.13 -0.17 -18.14
C ALA A 319 9.90 -0.69 -18.92
N SER A 320 9.86 -0.46 -20.23
CA SER A 320 8.76 -0.92 -21.10
C SER A 320 8.70 -2.44 -21.25
N LEU A 321 9.82 -3.15 -21.06
CA LEU A 321 9.84 -4.61 -21.08
C LEU A 321 8.97 -5.20 -19.96
N PHE A 322 9.07 -4.66 -18.74
CA PHE A 322 8.27 -5.12 -17.59
C PHE A 322 6.80 -4.78 -17.75
N LEU A 323 6.49 -3.55 -18.17
CA LEU A 323 5.11 -3.15 -18.46
C LEU A 323 4.50 -3.97 -19.61
N GLY A 324 5.28 -4.19 -20.68
CA GLY A 324 4.86 -5.00 -21.82
C GLY A 324 4.63 -6.46 -21.45
N TRP A 325 5.45 -7.03 -20.56
CA TRP A 325 5.26 -8.39 -20.04
C TRP A 325 3.98 -8.51 -19.22
N SER A 326 3.75 -7.61 -18.27
CA SER A 326 2.51 -7.54 -17.48
C SER A 326 1.28 -7.39 -18.40
N SER A 327 1.33 -6.42 -19.34
CA SER A 327 0.23 -6.16 -20.28
C SER A 327 -0.07 -7.34 -21.21
N LEU A 328 0.97 -8.01 -21.71
CA LEU A 328 0.82 -9.21 -22.52
C LEU A 328 0.20 -10.35 -21.70
N ASN A 329 0.55 -10.46 -20.43
CA ASN A 329 0.01 -11.51 -19.58
C ASN A 329 -1.45 -11.25 -19.20
N ASP A 330 -1.83 -9.99 -18.98
CA ASP A 330 -3.23 -9.60 -18.80
C ASP A 330 -4.06 -9.85 -20.07
N ALA A 331 -3.49 -9.55 -21.25
CA ALA A 331 -4.13 -9.85 -22.54
C ALA A 331 -4.29 -11.35 -22.81
N ARG A 332 -3.53 -12.22 -22.11
CA ARG A 332 -3.69 -13.68 -22.15
C ARG A 332 -4.83 -14.19 -21.26
N ALA A 333 -5.77 -13.32 -20.88
CA ALA A 333 -7.02 -13.69 -20.21
C ALA A 333 -7.60 -14.99 -20.77
N SER A 334 -7.90 -15.92 -19.87
CA SER A 334 -8.49 -17.19 -20.26
C SER A 334 -9.84 -16.93 -20.91
N LYS A 335 -10.04 -17.49 -22.11
CA LYS A 335 -11.35 -17.45 -22.77
C LYS A 335 -12.30 -18.34 -21.98
N LEU A 336 -13.06 -17.72 -21.07
CA LEU A 336 -14.09 -18.42 -20.33
C LEU A 336 -15.23 -18.85 -21.27
N PRO A 337 -15.93 -19.95 -20.96
CA PRO A 337 -17.17 -20.29 -21.63
C PRO A 337 -18.19 -19.15 -21.50
N ALA A 338 -18.88 -18.80 -22.60
CA ALA A 338 -19.89 -17.73 -22.57
C ALA A 338 -21.05 -18.01 -21.60
N GLN A 339 -21.34 -19.29 -21.37
CA GLN A 339 -22.32 -19.75 -20.39
C GLN A 339 -21.72 -20.90 -19.59
N ILE A 340 -21.92 -20.83 -18.28
CA ILE A 340 -21.61 -21.92 -17.35
C ILE A 340 -22.90 -22.34 -16.64
N ALA A 341 -22.99 -23.61 -16.29
CA ALA A 341 -24.15 -24.18 -15.62
C ALA A 341 -23.73 -25.01 -14.41
N LEU A 342 -24.56 -24.99 -13.37
CA LEU A 342 -24.35 -25.87 -12.22
C LEU A 342 -24.53 -27.34 -12.64
N PRO A 343 -23.69 -28.26 -12.13
CA PRO A 343 -23.68 -29.65 -12.54
C PRO A 343 -24.95 -30.39 -12.09
N GLU A 344 -25.32 -31.44 -12.82
CA GLU A 344 -26.22 -32.46 -12.30
C GLU A 344 -25.43 -33.38 -11.37
N VAL A 345 -25.97 -33.67 -10.19
CA VAL A 345 -25.28 -34.43 -9.14
C VAL A 345 -26.12 -35.68 -8.84
N PRO A 346 -25.61 -36.90 -9.07
CA PRO A 346 -26.37 -38.13 -8.85
C PRO A 346 -26.93 -38.22 -7.42
N GLY A 347 -28.22 -38.51 -7.29
CA GLY A 347 -28.91 -38.59 -5.99
C GLY A 347 -29.26 -37.24 -5.34
N TRP A 348 -29.01 -36.13 -6.05
CA TRP A 348 -29.33 -34.78 -5.57
C TRP A 348 -30.06 -33.99 -6.67
N HIS A 349 -31.19 -33.38 -6.32
CA HIS A 349 -31.98 -32.58 -7.25
C HIS A 349 -31.98 -31.09 -6.87
N ARG A 350 -32.07 -30.20 -7.87
CA ARG A 350 -32.11 -28.76 -7.62
C ARG A 350 -33.43 -28.37 -6.95
N VAL A 351 -33.35 -27.51 -5.94
CA VAL A 351 -34.50 -26.96 -5.20
C VAL A 351 -34.40 -25.43 -5.10
N PRO A 352 -35.52 -24.72 -4.83
CA PRO A 352 -35.48 -23.28 -4.61
C PRO A 352 -34.56 -22.88 -3.44
N ALA A 353 -34.02 -21.66 -3.50
CA ALA A 353 -33.16 -21.11 -2.47
C ALA A 353 -33.86 -21.00 -1.10
N ALA A 354 -33.08 -21.08 -0.02
CA ALA A 354 -33.58 -20.90 1.34
C ALA A 354 -34.17 -19.50 1.53
N THR A 355 -35.41 -19.42 2.03
CA THR A 355 -36.06 -18.15 2.38
C THR A 355 -35.82 -17.76 3.83
N ARG A 356 -35.63 -18.72 4.74
CA ARG A 356 -35.51 -18.47 6.19
C ARG A 356 -34.20 -17.80 6.60
N ALA A 357 -33.08 -18.23 6.04
CA ALA A 357 -31.76 -17.67 6.29
C ALA A 357 -30.96 -17.65 4.98
N PRO A 358 -31.20 -16.66 4.10
CA PRO A 358 -30.53 -16.63 2.81
C PRO A 358 -29.02 -16.47 2.98
N TRP A 359 -28.26 -17.19 2.19
CA TRP A 359 -26.80 -17.10 2.16
C TRP A 359 -26.34 -17.02 0.72
N SER A 360 -25.35 -16.16 0.48
CA SER A 360 -24.63 -16.06 -0.77
C SER A 360 -23.20 -15.66 -0.43
N PRO A 361 -22.19 -16.28 -1.05
CA PRO A 361 -20.82 -15.81 -0.89
C PRO A 361 -20.61 -14.45 -1.58
N ASN A 362 -19.54 -13.76 -1.19
CA ASN A 362 -19.13 -12.48 -1.75
C ASN A 362 -17.87 -12.65 -2.61
N TYR A 363 -18.05 -12.53 -3.94
CA TYR A 363 -16.98 -12.58 -4.93
C TYR A 363 -17.14 -11.42 -5.92
N PRO A 364 -16.77 -10.19 -5.52
CA PRO A 364 -16.89 -9.02 -6.38
C PRO A 364 -15.99 -9.16 -7.62
N GLY A 365 -16.46 -8.66 -8.75
CA GLY A 365 -15.69 -8.66 -10.00
C GLY A 365 -15.52 -10.02 -10.67
N ALA A 366 -16.16 -11.08 -10.16
CA ALA A 366 -16.20 -12.39 -10.82
C ALA A 366 -16.92 -12.28 -12.18
N ASP A 367 -16.35 -12.91 -13.22
CA ASP A 367 -16.94 -12.92 -14.56
C ASP A 367 -18.21 -13.80 -14.60
N HIS A 368 -18.25 -14.84 -13.77
CA HIS A 368 -19.46 -15.62 -13.53
C HIS A 368 -19.61 -15.99 -12.06
N VAL A 369 -20.84 -15.91 -11.56
CA VAL A 369 -21.22 -16.43 -10.24
C VAL A 369 -22.46 -17.30 -10.41
N LEU A 370 -22.37 -18.55 -9.96
CA LEU A 370 -23.48 -19.48 -9.89
C LEU A 370 -23.72 -19.87 -8.44
N VAL A 371 -24.98 -19.85 -8.00
CA VAL A 371 -25.41 -20.34 -6.69
C VAL A 371 -26.65 -21.19 -6.90
N GLY A 372 -26.67 -22.39 -6.31
CA GLY A 372 -27.84 -23.25 -6.37
C GLY A 372 -27.92 -24.19 -5.18
N ARG A 373 -29.15 -24.51 -4.78
CA ARG A 373 -29.43 -25.43 -3.69
C ARG A 373 -29.82 -26.79 -4.25
N TYR A 374 -29.26 -27.83 -3.66
CA TYR A 374 -29.55 -29.23 -3.96
C TYR A 374 -30.15 -29.89 -2.75
N ALA A 375 -31.07 -30.82 -2.96
CA ALA A 375 -31.60 -31.68 -1.92
C ALA A 375 -31.52 -33.15 -2.32
N ASP A 376 -31.32 -34.03 -1.33
CA ASP A 376 -31.41 -35.48 -1.51
C ASP A 376 -32.80 -35.99 -1.13
N ASP A 377 -33.08 -37.27 -1.42
CA ASP A 377 -34.35 -37.92 -1.08
C ASP A 377 -34.60 -38.01 0.43
N ASN A 378 -33.58 -37.79 1.26
CA ASN A 378 -33.68 -37.76 2.72
C ASN A 378 -34.00 -36.36 3.28
N GLY A 379 -34.19 -35.36 2.40
CA GLY A 379 -34.48 -33.98 2.78
C GLY A 379 -33.27 -33.19 3.27
N ARG A 380 -32.05 -33.71 3.14
CA ARG A 380 -30.82 -32.95 3.40
C ARG A 380 -30.60 -31.99 2.26
N SER A 381 -30.01 -30.83 2.54
CA SER A 381 -29.76 -29.83 1.50
C SER A 381 -28.35 -29.26 1.55
N VAL A 382 -27.77 -29.06 0.37
CA VAL A 382 -26.45 -28.47 0.17
C VAL A 382 -26.55 -27.33 -0.84
N ASP A 383 -26.04 -26.16 -0.48
CA ASP A 383 -25.85 -25.03 -1.37
C ASP A 383 -24.48 -25.16 -2.06
N LEU A 384 -24.44 -25.17 -3.40
CA LEU A 384 -23.23 -25.10 -4.21
C LEU A 384 -23.12 -23.70 -4.80
N ALA A 385 -22.00 -23.03 -4.53
CA ALA A 385 -21.64 -21.77 -5.15
C ALA A 385 -20.31 -21.88 -5.90
N VAL A 386 -20.24 -21.24 -7.07
CA VAL A 386 -19.06 -21.18 -7.92
C VAL A 386 -18.84 -19.74 -8.37
N ALA A 387 -17.66 -19.19 -8.14
CA ALA A 387 -17.24 -17.91 -8.69
C ALA A 387 -16.04 -18.11 -9.61
N VAL A 388 -16.10 -17.56 -10.82
CA VAL A 388 -15.10 -17.75 -11.88
C VAL A 388 -14.54 -16.39 -12.29
N TYR A 389 -13.22 -16.33 -12.42
CA TYR A 389 -12.46 -15.17 -12.87
C TYR A 389 -11.58 -15.57 -14.05
N ALA A 390 -11.62 -14.81 -15.15
CA ALA A 390 -10.79 -15.02 -16.33
C ALA A 390 -9.34 -14.55 -16.10
N THR A 391 -9.21 -13.50 -15.30
CA THR A 391 -7.97 -12.83 -14.92
C THR A 391 -8.04 -12.43 -13.45
N GLN A 392 -6.88 -12.27 -12.83
CA GLN A 392 -6.78 -11.73 -11.48
C GLN A 392 -6.19 -10.33 -11.57
N HIS A 393 -6.79 -9.30 -11.02
CA HIS A 393 -6.16 -7.98 -10.88
C HIS A 393 -6.87 -7.17 -9.79
N GLU A 394 -6.40 -5.97 -9.50
CA GLU A 394 -7.05 -5.08 -8.54
C GLU A 394 -8.55 -4.92 -8.89
N GLY A 395 -9.43 -5.19 -7.92
CA GLY A 395 -10.89 -5.24 -8.10
C GLY A 395 -11.47 -6.54 -8.70
N ARG A 396 -10.63 -7.49 -9.12
CA ARG A 396 -11.00 -8.84 -9.60
C ARG A 396 -10.11 -9.89 -8.93
N GLU A 397 -10.30 -10.06 -7.63
CA GLU A 397 -9.48 -10.95 -6.81
C GLU A 397 -10.27 -12.16 -6.35
N LEU A 398 -9.66 -13.35 -6.46
CA LEU A 398 -10.23 -14.59 -5.96
C LEU A 398 -10.24 -14.66 -4.42
N VAL A 399 -9.28 -14.00 -3.77
CA VAL A 399 -9.13 -13.94 -2.32
C VAL A 399 -8.68 -12.55 -1.90
N GLY A 400 -9.26 -12.03 -0.83
CA GLY A 400 -9.02 -10.69 -0.31
C GLY A 400 -9.91 -10.42 0.90
N PHE A 401 -9.69 -9.28 1.56
CA PHE A 401 -10.51 -8.89 2.70
C PHE A 401 -11.99 -8.76 2.31
N GLY A 402 -12.87 -9.41 3.07
CA GLY A 402 -14.30 -9.46 2.78
C GLY A 402 -14.71 -10.29 1.57
N ILE A 403 -13.80 -11.01 0.90
CA ILE A 403 -14.08 -11.91 -0.23
C ILE A 403 -14.12 -13.35 0.29
N GLY A 404 -15.20 -14.08 0.01
CA GLY A 404 -15.36 -15.47 0.44
C GLY A 404 -16.76 -15.82 0.90
N ALA A 405 -16.86 -16.75 1.86
CA ALA A 405 -18.15 -17.23 2.40
C ALA A 405 -18.92 -16.20 3.22
N ILE A 406 -18.22 -15.21 3.78
CA ILE A 406 -18.74 -14.15 4.66
C ILE A 406 -18.19 -12.82 4.15
N ARG A 407 -19.06 -11.84 3.91
CA ARG A 407 -18.65 -10.48 3.54
C ARG A 407 -18.14 -9.70 4.77
N GLU A 408 -17.39 -8.63 4.54
CA GLU A 408 -17.16 -7.63 5.58
C GLU A 408 -18.49 -7.04 6.09
N ASN A 409 -18.65 -6.96 7.42
CA ASN A 409 -19.86 -6.48 8.09
C ASN A 409 -21.15 -7.22 7.68
N ASP A 410 -21.03 -8.52 7.37
CA ASP A 410 -22.16 -9.38 7.02
C ASP A 410 -23.01 -9.73 8.25
N ARG A 411 -24.25 -10.17 8.00
CA ARG A 411 -25.15 -10.75 9.01
C ARG A 411 -24.74 -12.16 9.44
N TRP A 412 -23.86 -12.80 8.67
CA TRP A 412 -23.26 -14.09 8.98
C TRP A 412 -21.95 -13.87 9.76
N VAL A 413 -21.79 -14.58 10.86
CA VAL A 413 -20.62 -14.46 11.75
C VAL A 413 -19.94 -15.82 11.86
N LYS A 414 -18.62 -15.82 11.68
CA LYS A 414 -17.79 -17.00 11.87
C LYS A 414 -17.79 -17.43 13.34
N ILE A 415 -18.02 -18.73 13.58
CA ILE A 415 -17.93 -19.34 14.91
C ILE A 415 -16.54 -19.93 15.11
N GLU A 416 -16.10 -20.81 14.20
CA GLU A 416 -14.81 -21.49 14.27
C GLU A 416 -14.30 -21.94 12.90
N ASP A 417 -12.99 -22.16 12.80
CA ASP A 417 -12.39 -22.91 11.69
C ASP A 417 -12.49 -24.41 11.99
N LEU A 418 -12.88 -25.19 10.99
CA LEU A 418 -12.96 -26.64 11.06
C LEU A 418 -11.74 -27.28 10.36
N GLY A 419 -11.54 -28.58 10.57
CA GLY A 419 -10.52 -29.35 9.87
C GLY A 419 -10.73 -29.32 8.34
N PRO A 420 -9.65 -29.31 7.54
CA PRO A 420 -9.77 -29.21 6.09
C PRO A 420 -10.48 -30.43 5.48
N VAL A 421 -11.36 -30.19 4.51
CA VAL A 421 -12.12 -31.24 3.81
C VAL A 421 -11.60 -31.37 2.38
N ARG A 422 -10.96 -32.49 2.05
CA ARG A 422 -10.36 -32.75 0.72
C ARG A 422 -9.59 -31.54 0.16
N ARG A 423 -8.63 -31.01 0.96
CA ARG A 423 -7.82 -29.80 0.69
C ARG A 423 -8.55 -28.46 0.72
N GLY A 424 -9.87 -28.43 0.93
CA GLY A 424 -10.65 -27.21 1.13
C GLY A 424 -10.59 -26.73 2.57
N ALA A 425 -10.76 -25.42 2.77
CA ALA A 425 -10.86 -24.83 4.10
C ALA A 425 -12.32 -24.87 4.55
N ALA A 426 -12.56 -25.37 5.76
CA ALA A 426 -13.89 -25.51 6.32
C ALA A 426 -14.07 -24.55 7.49
N LEU A 427 -15.24 -23.95 7.62
CA LEU A 427 -15.61 -23.11 8.75
C LEU A 427 -17.06 -23.37 9.16
N ARG A 428 -17.38 -23.09 10.43
CA ARG A 428 -18.74 -23.02 10.93
C ARG A 428 -19.14 -21.56 11.13
N MET A 429 -20.35 -21.20 10.73
CA MET A 429 -20.88 -19.84 10.89
C MET A 429 -22.35 -19.84 11.32
N THR A 430 -22.76 -18.77 11.98
CA THR A 430 -24.14 -18.53 12.42
C THR A 430 -24.69 -17.27 11.76
N GLY A 431 -26.00 -17.21 11.56
CA GLY A 431 -26.66 -16.09 10.91
C GLY A 431 -28.07 -15.86 11.43
N PRO A 432 -28.89 -15.11 10.65
CA PRO A 432 -30.24 -14.74 11.04
C PRO A 432 -31.08 -15.94 11.48
N GLY A 433 -31.81 -15.78 12.59
CA GLY A 433 -32.66 -16.84 13.14
C GLY A 433 -31.90 -17.97 13.83
N ARG A 434 -30.64 -17.75 14.25
CA ARG A 434 -29.74 -18.75 14.86
C ARG A 434 -29.53 -19.97 13.98
N VAL A 435 -29.60 -19.78 12.66
CA VAL A 435 -29.26 -20.84 11.71
C VAL A 435 -27.75 -20.95 11.68
N GLU A 436 -27.26 -22.14 11.99
CA GLU A 436 -25.85 -22.49 11.81
C GLU A 436 -25.67 -23.22 10.49
N ARG A 437 -24.50 -23.04 9.87
CA ARG A 437 -24.10 -23.77 8.67
C ARG A 437 -22.60 -24.01 8.67
N GLU A 438 -22.22 -25.11 8.04
CA GLU A 438 -20.83 -25.35 7.66
C GLU A 438 -20.62 -24.87 6.22
N VAL A 439 -19.44 -24.34 5.94
CA VAL A 439 -19.01 -24.00 4.59
C VAL A 439 -17.63 -24.56 4.35
N VAL A 440 -17.45 -25.22 3.21
CA VAL A 440 -16.14 -25.63 2.72
C VAL A 440 -15.83 -24.90 1.44
N THR A 441 -14.66 -24.29 1.38
CA THR A 441 -14.18 -23.50 0.24
C THR A 441 -12.94 -24.12 -0.39
N TRP A 442 -12.96 -24.27 -1.70
CA TRP A 442 -11.81 -24.64 -2.52
C TRP A 442 -11.54 -23.55 -3.55
N TYR A 443 -10.26 -23.29 -3.77
CA TYR A 443 -9.77 -22.42 -4.81
C TYR A 443 -8.97 -23.24 -5.82
N ARG A 444 -9.21 -22.97 -7.10
CA ARG A 444 -8.47 -23.52 -8.23
C ARG A 444 -7.77 -22.37 -8.96
N ILE A 445 -6.44 -22.41 -8.99
CA ILE A 445 -5.62 -21.44 -9.72
C ILE A 445 -4.28 -22.06 -10.12
N GLY A 446 -3.80 -21.76 -11.33
CA GLY A 446 -2.48 -22.21 -11.78
C GLY A 446 -2.24 -23.73 -11.73
N GLY A 447 -3.30 -24.54 -11.89
CA GLY A 447 -3.21 -25.99 -11.76
C GLY A 447 -3.09 -26.51 -10.31
N VAL A 448 -3.34 -25.67 -9.31
CA VAL A 448 -3.35 -26.03 -7.89
C VAL A 448 -4.78 -25.92 -7.33
N LEU A 449 -5.21 -26.96 -6.60
CA LEU A 449 -6.44 -26.94 -5.79
C LEU A 449 -6.07 -26.77 -4.30
N THR A 450 -6.60 -25.74 -3.64
CA THR A 450 -6.29 -25.44 -2.23
C THR A 450 -7.40 -24.66 -1.54
N GLY A 451 -7.58 -24.83 -0.23
CA GLY A 451 -8.38 -23.94 0.62
C GLY A 451 -7.60 -22.79 1.25
N SER A 452 -6.27 -22.71 1.04
CA SER A 452 -5.44 -21.69 1.67
C SER A 452 -5.37 -20.43 0.83
N GLU A 453 -5.90 -19.32 1.33
CA GLU A 453 -5.84 -18.01 0.68
C GLU A 453 -4.39 -17.55 0.44
N LYS A 454 -3.48 -17.82 1.39
CA LYS A 454 -2.04 -17.52 1.22
C LYS A 454 -1.44 -18.25 0.03
N ARG A 455 -1.83 -19.52 -0.18
CA ARG A 455 -1.38 -20.31 -1.31
C ARG A 455 -2.00 -19.82 -2.62
N VAL A 456 -3.26 -19.38 -2.60
CA VAL A 456 -3.89 -18.72 -3.76
C VAL A 456 -3.10 -17.48 -4.15
N LYS A 457 -2.83 -16.54 -3.23
CA LYS A 457 -2.03 -15.33 -3.54
C LYS A 457 -0.65 -15.68 -4.12
N LEU A 458 0.03 -16.73 -3.60
CA LEU A 458 1.31 -17.18 -4.14
C LEU A 458 1.21 -17.74 -5.57
N GLU A 459 0.21 -18.58 -5.85
CA GLU A 459 0.01 -19.13 -7.19
C GLU A 459 -0.50 -18.06 -8.18
N THR A 460 -1.31 -17.09 -7.74
CA THR A 460 -1.65 -15.89 -8.54
C THR A 460 -0.38 -15.13 -8.93
N LEU A 461 0.49 -14.85 -7.96
CA LEU A 461 1.76 -14.17 -8.22
C LEU A 461 2.62 -14.97 -9.22
N LYS A 462 2.77 -16.28 -9.03
CA LYS A 462 3.56 -17.15 -9.91
C LYS A 462 3.00 -17.20 -11.33
N THR A 463 1.68 -17.38 -11.50
CA THR A 463 1.03 -17.41 -12.81
C THR A 463 1.17 -16.07 -13.53
N LYS A 464 1.05 -14.95 -12.81
CA LYS A 464 1.28 -13.62 -13.38
C LYS A 464 2.73 -13.32 -13.74
N LEU A 465 3.69 -13.78 -12.96
CA LEU A 465 5.10 -13.55 -13.28
C LEU A 465 5.59 -14.44 -14.41
N LEU A 466 5.15 -15.70 -14.47
CA LEU A 466 5.62 -16.71 -15.43
C LEU A 466 4.77 -16.83 -16.70
N GLY A 467 3.71 -16.02 -16.85
CA GLY A 467 2.86 -16.08 -18.04
C GLY A 467 1.89 -17.27 -18.07
N GLY A 468 1.53 -17.81 -16.90
CA GLY A 468 0.63 -18.96 -16.75
C GLY A 468 -0.85 -18.59 -16.80
N ASN A 469 -1.72 -19.60 -16.81
CA ASN A 469 -3.17 -19.42 -16.79
C ASN A 469 -3.61 -18.71 -15.49
N GLN A 470 -4.20 -17.52 -15.63
CA GLN A 470 -4.69 -16.70 -14.53
C GLN A 470 -6.14 -17.00 -14.13
N ALA A 471 -6.79 -17.95 -14.78
CA ALA A 471 -8.16 -18.32 -14.44
C ALA A 471 -8.22 -18.84 -13.00
N GLY A 472 -9.12 -18.23 -12.23
CA GLY A 472 -9.35 -18.54 -10.83
C GLY A 472 -10.79 -19.01 -10.64
N VAL A 473 -10.98 -20.10 -9.90
CA VAL A 473 -12.31 -20.58 -9.51
C VAL A 473 -12.38 -20.75 -8.01
N ALA A 474 -13.39 -20.18 -7.39
CA ALA A 474 -13.78 -20.51 -6.02
C ALA A 474 -15.00 -21.44 -6.09
N VAL A 475 -14.92 -22.58 -5.43
CA VAL A 475 -16.02 -23.52 -5.26
C VAL A 475 -16.35 -23.60 -3.78
N LEU A 476 -17.61 -23.40 -3.43
CA LEU A 476 -18.08 -23.44 -2.06
C LEU A 476 -19.23 -24.42 -1.95
N LEU A 477 -19.18 -25.25 -0.92
CA LEU A 477 -20.32 -26.05 -0.49
C LEU A 477 -20.74 -25.58 0.90
N SER A 478 -22.04 -25.40 1.10
CA SER A 478 -22.59 -25.09 2.42
C SER A 478 -23.78 -25.98 2.73
N ALA A 479 -23.91 -26.39 3.99
CA ALA A 479 -25.09 -27.08 4.49
C ALA A 479 -25.48 -26.49 5.85
N GLU A 480 -26.79 -26.32 6.06
CA GLU A 480 -27.33 -25.89 7.34
C GLU A 480 -27.22 -27.02 8.37
N GLN A 481 -26.92 -26.66 9.62
CA GLN A 481 -26.88 -27.59 10.73
C GLN A 481 -28.32 -27.93 11.13
N GLY A 482 -28.79 -29.13 10.77
CA GLY A 482 -30.14 -29.60 11.09
C GLY A 482 -30.18 -31.07 11.48
N GLY A 483 -30.95 -31.42 12.53
CA GLY A 483 -31.26 -32.80 12.96
C GLY A 483 -30.05 -33.72 13.22
N ASP A 484 -30.31 -35.02 13.45
CA ASP A 484 -29.31 -36.04 13.85
C ASP A 484 -28.18 -36.31 12.82
N LYS A 485 -28.26 -35.77 11.59
CA LYS A 485 -27.30 -36.00 10.50
C LYS A 485 -26.72 -34.66 10.06
N GLY A 486 -25.72 -34.18 10.81
CA GLY A 486 -25.15 -32.83 10.71
C GLY A 486 -24.64 -32.40 9.32
N ALA A 487 -24.44 -31.08 9.16
CA ALA A 487 -24.03 -30.43 7.91
C ALA A 487 -22.81 -31.09 7.26
N HIS A 488 -21.84 -31.51 8.09
CA HIS A 488 -20.63 -32.19 7.64
C HIS A 488 -20.89 -33.43 6.78
N ALA A 489 -21.81 -34.29 7.22
CA ALA A 489 -22.13 -35.53 6.53
C ALA A 489 -22.82 -35.26 5.18
N ALA A 490 -23.73 -34.28 5.13
CA ALA A 490 -24.37 -33.87 3.89
C ALA A 490 -23.34 -33.34 2.87
N ILE A 491 -22.37 -32.53 3.31
CA ILE A 491 -21.29 -32.02 2.45
C ILE A 491 -20.41 -33.16 1.94
N GLN A 492 -20.04 -34.14 2.79
CA GLN A 492 -19.20 -35.28 2.39
C GLN A 492 -19.89 -36.18 1.37
N ASP A 493 -21.18 -36.48 1.56
CA ASP A 493 -21.97 -37.29 0.64
C ASP A 493 -22.18 -36.57 -0.69
N PHE A 494 -22.49 -35.27 -0.66
CA PHE A 494 -22.60 -34.44 -1.86
C PHE A 494 -21.27 -34.39 -2.62
N LEU A 495 -20.14 -34.20 -1.92
CA LEU A 495 -18.81 -34.27 -2.52
C LEU A 495 -18.48 -35.64 -3.10
N GLY A 496 -18.98 -36.73 -2.49
CA GLY A 496 -18.87 -38.08 -3.03
C GLY A 496 -19.58 -38.21 -4.38
N ALA A 497 -20.81 -37.70 -4.47
CA ALA A 497 -21.63 -37.73 -5.68
C ALA A 497 -21.15 -36.76 -6.77
N LEU A 498 -20.67 -35.57 -6.39
CA LEU A 498 -20.16 -34.54 -7.30
C LEU A 498 -18.86 -34.97 -8.02
N GLY A 499 -18.06 -35.81 -7.36
CA GLY A 499 -16.74 -36.20 -7.82
C GLY A 499 -15.64 -35.17 -7.48
N PRO A 500 -14.48 -35.21 -8.16
CA PRO A 500 -13.36 -34.33 -7.88
C PRO A 500 -13.70 -32.85 -8.12
N VAL A 501 -13.51 -32.01 -7.09
CA VAL A 501 -13.74 -30.55 -7.17
C VAL A 501 -12.86 -29.89 -8.24
N GLU A 502 -11.65 -30.42 -8.46
CA GLU A 502 -10.74 -29.95 -9.52
C GLU A 502 -11.39 -30.07 -10.91
N GLY A 503 -12.04 -31.21 -11.19
CA GLY A 503 -12.75 -31.41 -12.46
C GLY A 503 -13.97 -30.52 -12.62
N LEU A 504 -14.66 -30.16 -11.52
CA LEU A 504 -15.72 -29.15 -11.57
C LEU A 504 -15.13 -27.77 -11.92
N ALA A 505 -14.09 -27.35 -11.21
CA ALA A 505 -13.45 -26.06 -11.44
C ALA A 505 -12.90 -25.93 -12.87
N ASP A 506 -12.22 -26.97 -13.37
CA ASP A 506 -11.63 -26.95 -14.71
C ASP A 506 -12.72 -26.86 -15.81
N ARG A 507 -13.88 -27.50 -15.64
CA ARG A 507 -15.05 -27.33 -16.53
C ARG A 507 -15.58 -25.90 -16.54
N MET A 508 -15.59 -25.24 -15.39
CA MET A 508 -16.10 -23.86 -15.25
C MET A 508 -15.21 -22.84 -15.97
N THR A 509 -13.93 -23.16 -16.17
CA THR A 509 -12.99 -22.34 -16.94
C THR A 509 -12.79 -22.82 -18.38
N GLY A 510 -13.50 -23.86 -18.82
CA GLY A 510 -13.38 -24.43 -20.17
C GLY A 510 -12.06 -25.19 -20.42
N THR A 511 -11.29 -25.45 -19.38
CA THR A 511 -10.09 -26.29 -19.40
C THR A 511 -10.50 -27.77 -19.32
N ARG A 512 -10.05 -28.58 -20.28
CA ARG A 512 -10.35 -30.01 -20.35
C ARG A 512 -9.37 -30.84 -19.54
#